data_AF-A0A9P5UXT0-F1
#
_entry.id   AF-A0A9P5UXT0-F1
#
_cell.length_a   1.000
_cell.length_b   1.000
_cell.length_c   1.000
_cell.angle_alpha   90.00
_cell.angle_beta   90.00
_cell.angle_gamma   90.00
#
_symmetry.space_group_name_H-M   'P 1'
#
loop_
_entity.id
_entity.type
_entity.pdbx_description
1 polymer ?
#
loop_
_entity_poly.entity_id
_entity_poly.type
_entity_poly.pdbx_seq_one_letter_code
_entity_poly.pdbx_strand_id
1 'polypeptide(L)'
;MVAANYGEQNQVRELESLQRIVERTAGNLIDIPSTLQLERLQQQEAQLRSNEYISALNTVKLPQQAIKKLHSMTSVVKAGADISGDQQQHLEVGGIKSSASSAANSLKAPSVREVLAEKTIDSKTLGWMASAMGELHQATELIDVEDVGELIVTLSPPVRQ
;
A
#
# COMPACT_ATOMS: atom_id res chain seq x y z
N MET A 1 22.19 43.67 -44.10
CA MET A 1 20.89 43.56 -43.41
C MET A 1 20.57 42.07 -43.31
N VAL A 2 20.60 41.51 -42.09
CA VAL A 2 20.49 40.07 -41.83
C VAL A 2 19.10 39.79 -41.29
N ALA A 3 18.26 39.12 -42.07
CA ALA A 3 16.94 38.63 -41.63
C ALA A 3 16.54 37.40 -42.47
N ALA A 4 17.02 36.22 -42.08
CA ALA A 4 16.59 34.94 -42.66
C ALA A 4 16.37 33.83 -41.62
N ASN A 5 16.74 34.04 -40.34
CA ASN A 5 16.86 32.93 -39.37
C ASN A 5 15.70 32.83 -38.35
N TYR A 6 14.65 33.65 -38.47
CA TYR A 6 13.54 33.69 -37.50
C TYR A 6 12.43 32.66 -37.79
N GLY A 7 12.32 32.15 -39.02
CA GLY A 7 11.29 31.17 -39.40
C GLY A 7 11.61 29.75 -38.91
N GLU A 8 12.86 29.30 -39.10
CA GLU A 8 13.28 27.93 -38.78
C GLU A 8 13.25 27.67 -37.26
N GLN A 9 13.67 28.64 -36.43
CA GLN A 9 13.64 28.49 -34.97
C GLN A 9 12.22 28.43 -34.38
N ASN A 10 11.24 29.03 -35.05
CA ASN A 10 9.84 28.91 -34.62
C ASN A 10 9.25 27.56 -35.03
N GLN A 11 9.63 27.05 -36.20
CA GLN A 11 9.18 25.75 -36.70
C GLN A 11 9.71 24.60 -35.84
N VAL A 12 10.96 24.68 -35.38
CA VAL A 12 11.55 23.70 -34.45
C VAL A 12 10.83 23.69 -33.10
N ARG A 13 10.50 24.86 -32.54
CA ARG A 13 9.74 24.95 -31.27
C ARG A 13 8.32 24.42 -31.38
N GLU A 14 7.66 24.65 -32.51
CA GLU A 14 6.33 24.11 -32.78
C GLU A 14 6.34 22.58 -32.87
N LEU A 15 7.34 22.01 -33.56
CA LEU A 15 7.53 20.55 -33.64
C LEU A 15 7.79 19.92 -32.27
N GLU A 16 8.64 20.52 -31.43
CA GLU A 16 8.84 20.04 -30.06
C GLU A 16 7.56 20.10 -29.21
N SER A 17 6.75 21.15 -29.38
CA SER A 17 5.46 21.27 -28.70
C SER A 17 4.49 20.16 -29.14
N LEU A 18 4.39 19.92 -30.45
CA LEU A 18 3.59 18.84 -31.01
C LEU A 18 4.07 17.46 -30.54
N GLN A 19 5.38 17.25 -30.48
CA GLN A 19 5.95 16.01 -29.95
C GLN A 19 5.55 15.79 -28.49
N ARG A 20 5.65 16.82 -27.64
CA ARG A 20 5.21 16.73 -26.23
C ARG A 20 3.71 16.46 -26.11
N ILE A 21 2.89 17.01 -27.00
CA ILE A 21 1.45 16.75 -27.04
C ILE A 21 1.21 15.28 -27.40
N VAL A 22 1.85 14.77 -28.45
CA VAL A 22 1.72 13.36 -28.87
C VAL A 22 2.19 12.42 -27.76
N GLU A 23 3.33 12.70 -27.13
CA GLU A 23 3.87 11.90 -26.03
C GLU A 23 2.94 11.91 -24.81
N ARG A 24 2.43 13.08 -24.43
CA ARG A 24 1.45 13.20 -23.34
C ARG A 24 0.15 12.47 -23.68
N THR A 25 -0.33 12.58 -24.91
CA THR A 25 -1.53 11.87 -25.35
C THR A 25 -1.31 10.36 -25.33
N ALA A 26 -0.20 9.87 -25.88
CA ALA A 26 0.14 8.45 -25.86
C ALA A 26 0.29 7.90 -24.44
N GLY A 27 0.86 8.68 -23.52
CA GLY A 27 0.96 8.31 -22.11
C GLY A 27 -0.37 8.33 -21.34
N ASN A 28 -1.36 9.10 -21.81
CA ASN A 28 -2.68 9.21 -21.18
C ASN A 28 -3.73 8.26 -21.77
N LEU A 29 -3.45 7.65 -22.92
CA LEU A 29 -4.35 6.66 -23.52
C LEU A 29 -4.24 5.33 -22.75
N ILE A 30 -5.40 4.79 -22.38
CA ILE A 30 -5.50 3.46 -21.79
C ILE A 30 -5.66 2.47 -22.93
N ASP A 31 -4.64 1.64 -23.14
CA ASP A 31 -4.75 0.50 -24.05
C ASP A 31 -5.61 -0.60 -23.40
N ILE A 32 -6.58 -1.14 -24.13
CA ILE A 32 -7.45 -2.24 -23.70
C ILE A 32 -7.08 -3.47 -24.54
N PRO A 33 -6.03 -4.21 -24.15
CA PRO A 33 -5.59 -5.37 -24.90
C PRO A 33 -6.53 -6.56 -24.73
N SER A 34 -6.58 -7.42 -25.75
CA SER A 34 -7.20 -8.74 -25.66
C SER A 34 -6.34 -9.64 -24.75
N THR A 35 -6.91 -10.03 -23.61
CA THR A 35 -6.21 -10.63 -22.45
C THR A 35 -5.40 -11.89 -22.76
N LEU A 36 -5.78 -12.66 -23.79
CA LEU A 36 -5.18 -13.97 -24.07
C LEU A 36 -3.77 -13.94 -24.68
N GLN A 37 -3.44 -12.92 -25.47
CA GLN A 37 -2.12 -12.83 -26.12
C GLN A 37 -1.10 -12.09 -25.26
N LEU A 38 -1.57 -11.11 -24.48
CA LEU A 38 -0.72 -10.34 -23.56
C LEU A 38 -0.14 -11.22 -22.45
N GLU A 39 -0.94 -12.13 -21.89
CA GLU A 39 -0.53 -12.95 -20.75
C GLU A 39 0.67 -13.86 -21.07
N ARG A 40 0.66 -14.55 -22.22
CA ARG A 40 1.78 -15.42 -22.62
C ARG A 40 3.06 -14.64 -22.92
N LEU A 41 2.94 -13.48 -23.59
CA LEU A 41 4.08 -12.63 -23.91
C LEU A 41 4.66 -12.01 -22.63
N GLN A 42 3.80 -11.56 -21.71
CA GLN A 42 4.19 -11.02 -20.41
C GLN A 42 4.87 -12.08 -19.53
N GLN A 43 4.39 -13.33 -19.54
CA GLN A 43 5.01 -14.41 -18.78
C GLN A 43 6.41 -14.74 -19.31
N GLN A 44 6.58 -14.79 -20.63
CA GLN A 44 7.89 -15.03 -21.24
C GLN A 44 8.88 -13.90 -20.92
N GLU A 45 8.44 -12.65 -21.04
CA GLU A 45 9.26 -11.49 -20.70
C GLU A 45 9.64 -11.48 -19.21
N ALA A 46 8.69 -11.78 -18.33
CA ALA A 46 8.94 -11.89 -16.90
C ALA A 46 9.98 -12.97 -16.59
N GLN A 47 9.93 -14.11 -17.27
CA GLN A 47 10.89 -15.19 -17.09
C GLN A 47 12.30 -14.79 -17.59
N LEU A 48 12.39 -14.11 -18.74
CA LEU A 48 13.66 -13.61 -19.26
C LEU A 48 14.29 -12.55 -18.33
N ARG A 49 13.50 -11.56 -17.89
CA ARG A 49 13.97 -10.55 -16.93
C ARG A 49 14.38 -11.18 -15.60
N SER A 50 13.64 -12.17 -15.11
CA SER A 50 14.00 -12.89 -13.89
C SER A 50 15.36 -13.56 -14.02
N ASN A 51 15.64 -14.24 -15.13
CA ASN A 51 16.92 -14.89 -15.37
C ASN A 51 18.07 -13.87 -15.49
N GLU A 52 17.81 -12.72 -16.12
CA GLU A 52 18.77 -11.62 -16.22
C GLU A 52 19.12 -11.05 -14.83
N TYR A 53 18.12 -10.80 -13.99
CA TYR A 53 18.34 -10.32 -12.62
C TYR A 53 19.09 -11.34 -11.76
N ILE A 54 18.78 -12.64 -11.88
CA ILE A 54 19.51 -13.69 -11.17
C ILE A 54 20.98 -13.71 -11.63
N SER A 55 21.24 -13.61 -12.93
CA SER A 55 22.59 -13.55 -13.49
C SER A 55 23.36 -12.31 -13.00
N ALA A 56 22.71 -11.14 -13.02
CA ALA A 56 23.28 -9.88 -12.53
C ALA A 56 23.60 -9.95 -11.03
N LEU A 57 22.71 -10.50 -10.21
CA LEU A 57 22.95 -10.67 -8.77
C LEU A 57 24.09 -11.65 -8.47
N ASN A 58 24.23 -12.71 -9.28
CA ASN A 58 25.33 -13.66 -9.13
C ASN A 58 26.69 -13.06 -9.55
N THR A 59 26.69 -12.08 -10.45
CA THR A 59 27.92 -11.37 -10.89
C THR A 59 28.28 -10.20 -9.98
N VAL A 60 27.30 -9.54 -9.37
CA VAL A 60 27.53 -8.46 -8.40
C VAL A 60 28.07 -9.06 -7.09
N LYS A 61 29.39 -9.15 -6.99
CA LYS A 61 30.08 -9.46 -5.73
C LYS A 61 29.96 -8.27 -4.79
N LEU A 62 29.07 -8.37 -3.82
CA LEU A 62 28.92 -7.35 -2.80
C LEU A 62 30.19 -7.29 -1.92
N PRO A 63 30.77 -6.10 -1.67
CA PRO A 63 31.92 -5.99 -0.78
C PRO A 63 31.57 -6.49 0.63
N GLN A 64 32.49 -7.21 1.28
CA GLN A 64 32.24 -7.87 2.57
C GLN A 64 31.73 -6.93 3.67
N GLN A 65 32.08 -5.64 3.60
CA GLN A 65 31.57 -4.62 4.53
C GLN A 65 30.07 -4.35 4.36
N ALA A 66 29.56 -4.38 3.12
CA ALA A 66 28.13 -4.27 2.84
C ALA A 66 27.37 -5.53 3.29
N ILE A 67 27.96 -6.72 3.10
CA ILE A 67 27.40 -7.99 3.58
C ILE A 67 27.31 -8.00 5.12
N LYS A 68 28.36 -7.56 5.82
CA LYS A 68 28.35 -7.46 7.30
C LYS A 68 27.29 -6.47 7.80
N LYS A 69 27.13 -5.33 7.12
CA LYS A 69 26.09 -4.34 7.45
C LYS A 69 24.69 -4.89 7.20
N LEU A 70 24.45 -5.57 6.07
CA LEU A 70 23.19 -6.24 5.77
C LEU A 70 22.89 -7.34 6.79
N HIS A 71 23.87 -8.18 7.13
CA HIS A 71 23.69 -9.21 8.14
C HIS A 71 23.39 -8.62 9.53
N SER A 72 23.95 -7.45 9.86
CA SER A 72 23.59 -6.75 11.11
C SER A 72 22.18 -6.15 11.11
N MET A 73 21.64 -5.83 9.93
CA MET A 73 20.27 -5.31 9.77
C MET A 73 19.23 -6.42 9.57
N THR A 74 19.62 -7.56 9.00
CA THR A 74 18.76 -8.71 8.67
C THR A 74 18.89 -9.86 9.69
N SER A 75 19.82 -9.77 10.65
CA SER A 75 19.91 -10.68 11.80
C SER A 75 18.75 -10.46 12.78
N VAL A 76 17.54 -10.72 12.32
CA VAL A 76 16.59 -11.42 13.18
C VAL A 76 17.05 -12.87 13.14
N VAL A 77 17.53 -13.35 14.28
CA VAL A 77 17.87 -14.74 14.52
C VAL A 77 16.80 -15.63 13.90
N LYS A 78 17.21 -16.65 13.15
CA LYS A 78 16.36 -17.75 12.71
C LYS A 78 15.77 -18.45 13.94
N ALA A 79 14.69 -17.90 14.48
CA ALA A 79 13.75 -18.57 15.35
C ALA A 79 12.48 -18.74 14.51
N GLY A 80 12.18 -19.98 14.12
CA GLY A 80 10.95 -20.32 13.42
C GLY A 80 11.07 -20.47 11.91
N ALA A 81 11.92 -21.39 11.45
CA ALA A 81 11.53 -22.19 10.29
C ALA A 81 10.64 -23.30 10.86
N ASP A 82 9.33 -23.07 10.86
CA ASP A 82 8.23 -24.04 10.84
C ASP A 82 6.96 -23.33 11.30
N ILE A 83 6.32 -22.62 10.36
CA ILE A 83 4.90 -22.26 10.47
C ILE A 83 4.18 -23.15 9.47
N SER A 84 4.12 -24.43 9.81
CA SER A 84 2.99 -25.26 9.38
C SER A 84 1.86 -25.01 10.37
N GLY A 85 0.63 -24.95 9.86
CA GLY A 85 -0.55 -24.42 10.52
C GLY A 85 -0.90 -25.03 11.88
N ASP A 86 -1.87 -24.36 12.51
CA ASP A 86 -2.51 -24.68 13.78
C ASP A 86 -1.67 -24.47 15.05
N GLN A 87 -1.94 -23.33 15.71
CA GLN A 87 -1.98 -23.20 17.17
C GLN A 87 -2.58 -21.82 17.52
N GLN A 88 -3.89 -21.72 17.75
CA GLN A 88 -4.45 -21.71 19.11
C GLN A 88 -3.48 -22.19 20.20
N GLN A 89 -3.56 -21.52 21.36
CA GLN A 89 -3.18 -21.96 22.70
C GLN A 89 -1.87 -21.40 23.30
N HIS A 90 -2.08 -20.53 24.28
CA HIS A 90 -1.53 -20.66 25.63
C HIS A 90 -0.02 -20.40 25.84
N LEU A 91 0.32 -19.17 26.20
CA LEU A 91 1.65 -18.82 26.71
C LEU A 91 1.74 -19.07 28.22
N GLU A 92 2.36 -20.19 28.59
CA GLU A 92 2.92 -20.42 29.93
C GLU A 92 4.45 -20.23 29.97
N VAL A 93 4.86 -19.36 30.90
CA VAL A 93 6.04 -19.37 31.79
C VAL A 93 7.29 -20.17 31.39
N GLY A 94 8.44 -19.48 31.35
CA GLY A 94 9.76 -20.10 31.51
C GLY A 94 10.90 -19.07 31.52
N GLY A 95 11.37 -18.70 32.71
CA GLY A 95 12.35 -17.62 32.89
C GLY A 95 13.79 -18.01 32.59
N ILE A 96 14.60 -17.02 32.20
CA ILE A 96 16.05 -16.99 32.41
C ILE A 96 16.53 -15.55 32.59
N LYS A 97 17.21 -15.32 33.72
CA LYS A 97 17.89 -14.09 34.09
C LYS A 97 19.20 -14.01 33.30
N SER A 98 19.60 -12.82 32.83
CA SER A 98 21.01 -12.38 32.82
C SER A 98 21.15 -10.91 32.40
N SER A 99 21.92 -10.21 33.21
CA SER A 99 22.27 -8.80 33.21
C SER A 99 23.28 -8.41 32.13
N ALA A 100 23.05 -7.28 31.46
CA ALA A 100 24.13 -6.39 31.00
C ALA A 100 23.54 -5.00 30.67
N SER A 101 24.15 -3.99 31.28
CA SER A 101 23.86 -2.57 31.19
C SER A 101 24.10 -1.99 29.79
N SER A 102 23.12 -1.26 29.24
CA SER A 102 23.34 -0.19 28.25
C SER A 102 22.14 0.75 28.29
N ALA A 103 22.40 2.01 28.66
CA ALA A 103 21.44 3.10 28.65
C ALA A 103 21.07 3.46 27.20
N ALA A 104 20.03 2.81 26.71
CA ALA A 104 19.12 3.40 25.74
C ALA A 104 17.78 3.52 26.48
N ASN A 105 16.97 4.52 26.16
CA ASN A 105 15.58 4.64 26.62
C ASN A 105 14.74 3.49 26.07
N SER A 106 15.04 2.27 26.51
CA SER A 106 14.22 1.09 26.36
C SER A 106 13.13 1.28 27.39
N LEU A 107 12.01 1.86 26.95
CA LEU A 107 10.74 1.76 27.66
C LEU A 107 10.52 0.28 27.89
N LYS A 108 10.93 -0.19 29.07
CA LYS A 108 10.76 -1.57 29.48
C LYS A 108 9.27 -1.83 29.42
N ALA A 109 8.84 -2.67 28.50
CA ALA A 109 7.43 -3.06 28.42
C ALA A 109 7.01 -3.54 29.82
N PRO A 110 5.89 -3.01 30.37
CA PRO A 110 5.44 -3.39 31.69
C PRO A 110 5.27 -4.91 31.76
N SER A 111 5.65 -5.50 32.88
CA SER A 111 5.47 -6.93 33.09
C SER A 111 3.98 -7.27 33.07
N VAL A 112 3.62 -8.50 32.69
CA VAL A 112 2.22 -8.96 32.62
C VAL A 112 1.45 -8.67 33.93
N ARG A 113 2.12 -8.80 35.08
CA ARG A 113 1.54 -8.49 36.39
C ARG A 113 1.28 -7.01 36.59
N GLU A 114 2.16 -6.14 36.09
CA GLU A 114 1.98 -4.67 36.18
C GLU A 114 0.84 -4.21 35.28
N VAL A 115 0.70 -4.74 34.06
CA VAL A 115 -0.41 -4.42 33.16
C VAL A 115 -1.76 -4.85 33.73
N LEU A 116 -1.82 -6.03 34.36
CA LEU A 116 -3.06 -6.53 34.98
C LEU A 116 -3.37 -5.86 36.32
N ALA A 117 -2.35 -5.35 37.01
CA ALA A 117 -2.51 -4.56 38.23
C ALA A 117 -2.82 -3.08 37.93
N GLU A 118 -2.65 -2.65 36.68
CA GLU A 118 -3.00 -1.32 36.24
C GLU A 118 -4.50 -1.09 36.42
N LYS A 119 -4.86 0.12 36.85
CA LYS A 119 -6.25 0.48 37.16
C LYS A 119 -7.10 0.24 35.92
N THR A 120 -8.18 -0.52 36.09
CA THR A 120 -9.17 -0.75 35.05
C THR A 120 -9.69 0.57 34.48
N ILE A 121 -10.17 0.53 33.22
CA ILE A 121 -10.72 1.69 32.53
C ILE A 121 -11.69 2.42 33.46
N ASP A 122 -11.45 3.72 33.67
CA ASP A 122 -12.29 4.51 34.56
C ASP A 122 -13.73 4.58 34.03
N SER A 123 -14.69 4.54 34.95
CA SER A 123 -16.12 4.61 34.67
C SER A 123 -16.50 5.84 33.82
N LYS A 124 -15.81 6.96 34.05
CA LYS A 124 -15.96 8.19 33.26
C LYS A 124 -15.56 7.99 31.81
N THR A 125 -14.43 7.32 31.57
CA THR A 125 -13.92 7.02 30.23
C THR A 125 -14.85 6.05 29.50
N LEU A 126 -15.34 5.02 30.21
CA LEU A 126 -16.31 4.08 29.65
C LEU A 126 -17.64 4.78 29.29
N GLY A 127 -18.14 5.67 30.16
CA GLY A 127 -19.36 6.44 29.92
C GLY A 127 -19.23 7.42 28.74
N TRP A 128 -18.08 8.09 28.61
CA TRP A 128 -17.79 8.95 27.45
C TRP A 128 -17.77 8.14 26.16
N MET A 129 -17.11 6.97 26.17
CA MET A 129 -17.05 6.08 25.01
C MET A 129 -18.44 5.55 24.61
N ALA A 130 -19.26 5.17 25.59
CA ALA A 130 -20.63 4.73 25.35
C ALA A 130 -21.50 5.85 24.75
N SER A 131 -21.33 7.08 25.23
CA SER A 131 -22.06 8.26 24.70
C SER A 131 -21.62 8.56 23.27
N ALA A 132 -20.31 8.59 23.00
CA ALA A 132 -19.75 8.80 21.67
C ALA A 132 -20.23 7.73 20.67
N MET A 133 -20.27 6.47 21.08
CA MET A 133 -20.81 5.39 20.24
C MET A 133 -22.31 5.55 19.97
N GLY A 134 -23.08 6.01 20.95
CA GLY A 134 -24.50 6.31 20.77
C GLY A 134 -24.74 7.43 19.75
N GLU A 135 -23.97 8.52 19.84
CA GLU A 135 -24.04 9.63 18.87
C GLU A 135 -23.62 9.19 17.46
N LEU A 136 -22.56 8.39 17.33
CA LEU A 136 -22.12 7.85 16.04
C LEU A 136 -23.17 6.91 15.42
N HIS A 137 -23.81 6.08 16.24
CA HIS A 137 -24.86 5.20 15.77
C HIS A 137 -26.06 5.99 15.27
N GLN A 138 -26.51 7.00 16.03
CA GLN A 138 -27.58 7.90 15.62
C GLN A 138 -27.24 8.65 14.32
N ALA A 139 -26.01 9.14 14.17
CA ALA A 139 -25.57 9.81 12.95
C ALA A 139 -25.54 8.85 11.75
N THR A 140 -25.24 7.57 11.97
CA THR A 140 -25.25 6.55 10.91
C THR A 140 -26.67 6.25 10.42
N GLU A 141 -27.66 6.26 11.30
CA GLU A 141 -29.07 6.08 10.91
C GLU A 141 -29.61 7.23 10.03
N LEU A 142 -29.02 8.42 10.13
CA LEU A 142 -29.38 9.56 9.28
C LEU A 142 -28.79 9.47 7.86
N ILE A 143 -27.89 8.52 7.60
CA ILE A 143 -27.35 8.29 6.26
C ILE A 143 -28.35 7.44 5.49
N ASP A 144 -29.33 8.10 4.91
CA ASP A 144 -30.32 7.48 4.02
C ASP A 144 -30.53 8.33 2.76
N VAL A 145 -31.07 7.72 1.71
CA VAL A 145 -31.43 8.41 0.47
C VAL A 145 -32.84 8.97 0.62
N GLU A 146 -32.97 10.29 0.67
CA GLU A 146 -34.28 10.94 0.67
C GLU A 146 -35.00 10.72 -0.68
N ASP A 147 -36.27 10.31 -0.60
CA ASP A 147 -37.13 10.17 -1.78
C ASP A 147 -37.57 11.55 -2.27
N VAL A 148 -36.89 12.05 -3.31
CA VAL A 148 -37.18 13.33 -3.97
C VAL A 148 -38.13 13.18 -5.17
N GLY A 149 -38.65 11.97 -5.43
CA GLY A 149 -39.60 11.69 -6.50
C GLY A 149 -39.30 10.42 -7.30
N GLU A 150 -40.17 10.13 -8.27
CA GLU A 150 -40.05 8.92 -9.08
C GLU A 150 -38.79 8.95 -9.98
N LEU A 151 -37.83 8.06 -9.72
CA LEU A 151 -36.66 7.84 -10.58
C LEU A 151 -37.04 7.26 -11.96
N ILE A 152 -38.13 6.49 -12.01
CA ILE A 152 -38.58 5.78 -13.20
C ILE A 152 -40.01 6.21 -13.51
N VAL A 153 -40.17 6.99 -14.57
CA VAL A 153 -41.48 7.33 -15.13
C VAL A 153 -41.73 6.48 -16.37
N THR A 154 -42.81 5.69 -16.35
CA THR A 154 -43.22 4.91 -17.53
C THR A 154 -44.06 5.78 -18.46
N LEU A 155 -43.61 5.94 -19.70
CA LEU A 155 -44.36 6.68 -20.72
C LEU A 155 -45.34 5.74 -21.41
N SER A 156 -46.64 5.96 -21.20
CA SER A 156 -47.70 5.29 -21.98
C SER A 156 -48.04 6.13 -23.22
N PRO A 157 -48.14 5.53 -24.42
CA PRO A 157 -48.53 6.27 -25.62
C PRO A 157 -49.99 6.76 -25.52
N PRO A 158 -50.32 7.92 -26.11
CA PRO A 158 -51.68 8.45 -26.08
C PRO A 158 -52.64 7.50 -26.79
N VAL A 159 -53.72 7.13 -26.11
CA VAL A 159 -54.82 6.34 -26.65
C VAL A 159 -55.43 7.13 -27.81
N ARG A 160 -55.27 6.65 -29.04
CA ARG A 160 -55.97 7.20 -30.21
C ARG A 160 -57.45 6.87 -30.06
N GLN A 161 -58.28 7.88 -29.81
CA GLN A 161 -59.73 7.81 -29.97
C GLN A 161 -60.11 8.00 -31.43
#